data_AF-A0A6L7KMW7-F1
#
_entry.id   AF-A0A6L7KMW7-F1
#
_cell.length_a   1.000
_cell.length_b   1.000
_cell.length_c   1.000
_cell.angle_alpha   90.00
_cell.angle_beta   90.00
_cell.angle_gamma   90.00
#
_symmetry.space_group_name_H-M   'P 1'
#
loop_
_entity.id
_entity.type
_entity.pdbx_description
1 polymer ?
#
loop_
_entity_poly.entity_id
_entity_poly.type
_entity_poly.pdbx_seq_one_letter_code
_entity_poly.pdbx_strand_id
1 'polypeptide(L)'
;MAHALALGRRGLGRVWPNPAVGCVIVLDGRTVGRGWTGDRGMPHAEPRALAQAGEAARGATSYVSLEPCAHAGRTPPCVEALIEAGVARVVVPIEDPDRRVSGRGIERLREAGLTVDVGLLAGAAREAHAGFLLRVTEGRPLVTLKLAVTLDGRIATATGESQWITGEEARRVSHALRLSHDAVMVGAGTIRIDDPKLTVRGMGAVGQPVRIVVGGSKTLPSQCRLMQRIEEAGP
;
A
#
# COMPACT_ATOMS: atom_id res chain seq x y z
N MET A 1 -6.88 12.47 10.54
CA MET A 1 -6.41 11.06 10.44
C MET A 1 -7.08 10.25 9.32
N ALA A 2 -8.41 10.09 9.28
CA ALA A 2 -9.06 9.27 8.23
C ALA A 2 -8.65 9.66 6.79
N HIS A 3 -8.51 10.96 6.51
CA HIS A 3 -8.00 11.45 5.22
C HIS A 3 -6.56 11.01 4.94
N ALA A 4 -5.66 11.04 5.92
CA ALA A 4 -4.29 10.57 5.78
C ALA A 4 -4.24 9.06 5.45
N LEU A 5 -5.05 8.25 6.13
CA LEU A 5 -5.19 6.82 5.82
C LEU A 5 -5.71 6.58 4.39
N ALA A 6 -6.71 7.34 3.96
CA ALA A 6 -7.25 7.26 2.60
C ALA A 6 -6.23 7.66 1.52
N LEU A 7 -5.38 8.67 1.79
CA LEU A 7 -4.27 9.04 0.92
C LEU A 7 -3.21 7.94 0.85
N GLY A 8 -2.81 7.37 2.00
CA GLY A 8 -1.82 6.31 2.07
C GLY A 8 -2.21 5.08 1.27
N ARG A 9 -3.48 4.67 1.34
CA ARG A 9 -4.04 3.52 0.57
C ARG A 9 -3.82 3.61 -0.94
N ARG A 10 -3.58 4.81 -1.50
CA ARG A 10 -3.25 4.99 -2.94
C ARG A 10 -1.92 4.36 -3.35
N GLY A 11 -1.02 4.11 -2.40
CA GLY A 11 0.28 3.49 -2.62
C GLY A 11 0.27 1.96 -2.58
N LEU A 12 -0.82 1.32 -2.13
CA LEU A 12 -0.89 -0.15 -2.04
C LEU A 12 -0.58 -0.79 -3.40
N GLY A 13 0.26 -1.83 -3.41
CA GLY A 13 0.73 -2.52 -4.62
C GLY A 13 1.85 -1.82 -5.39
N ARG A 14 2.27 -0.60 -4.99
CA ARG A 14 3.22 0.23 -5.77
C ARG A 14 4.44 0.71 -5.00
N VAL A 15 4.37 0.70 -3.67
CA VAL A 15 5.37 1.34 -2.80
C VAL A 15 6.21 0.35 -2.00
N TRP A 16 5.97 -0.96 -2.15
CA TRP A 16 6.80 -1.98 -1.54
C TRP A 16 8.27 -1.81 -1.95
N PRO A 17 9.23 -2.09 -1.06
CA PRO A 17 9.09 -2.61 0.30
C PRO A 17 8.73 -1.55 1.36
N ASN A 18 8.51 -0.28 1.01
CA ASN A 18 8.15 0.75 1.98
C ASN A 18 6.64 0.69 2.32
N PRO A 19 6.21 1.26 3.47
CA PRO A 19 4.81 1.35 3.81
C PRO A 19 4.07 2.39 2.97
N ALA A 20 2.78 2.15 2.73
CA ALA A 20 1.88 3.05 2.04
C ALA A 20 1.33 4.12 3.01
N VAL A 21 2.15 5.14 3.27
CA VAL A 21 1.85 6.20 4.24
C VAL A 21 1.14 7.36 3.57
N GLY A 22 0.21 7.99 4.28
CA GLY A 22 -0.34 9.30 3.93
C GLY A 22 -0.11 10.31 5.04
N CYS A 23 0.00 11.58 4.66
CA CYS A 23 0.21 12.70 5.55
C CYS A 23 -0.71 13.86 5.15
N VAL A 24 -1.34 14.50 6.12
CA VAL A 24 -2.20 15.68 5.94
C VAL A 24 -1.83 16.72 6.99
N ILE A 25 -1.51 17.93 6.54
CA ILE A 25 -1.17 19.07 7.41
C ILE A 25 -2.37 20.01 7.46
N VAL A 26 -2.77 20.39 8.68
CA VAL A 26 -3.95 21.20 8.95
C VAL A 26 -3.57 22.42 9.79
N LEU A 27 -3.97 23.60 9.33
CA LEU A 27 -3.86 24.87 10.05
C LEU A 27 -5.25 25.52 10.08
N ASP A 28 -5.71 25.96 11.25
CA ASP A 28 -7.02 26.62 11.43
C ASP A 28 -8.20 25.89 10.78
N GLY A 29 -8.23 24.55 10.96
CA GLY A 29 -9.27 23.69 10.39
C GLY A 29 -9.18 23.47 8.87
N ARG A 30 -8.20 24.05 8.18
CA ARG A 30 -7.99 23.94 6.75
C ARG A 30 -6.84 23.00 6.42
N THR A 31 -7.02 22.16 5.41
CA THR A 31 -5.92 21.34 4.89
C THR A 31 -4.99 22.20 4.05
N VAL A 32 -3.76 22.41 4.53
CA VAL A 32 -2.72 23.20 3.85
C VAL A 32 -1.71 22.34 3.11
N GLY A 33 -1.57 21.06 3.47
CA GLY A 33 -0.69 20.12 2.79
C GLY A 33 -1.19 18.69 2.80
N ARG A 34 -0.89 17.94 1.75
CA ARG A 34 -1.25 16.53 1.57
C ARG A 34 -0.11 15.80 0.86
N GLY A 35 0.19 14.60 1.33
CA GLY A 35 1.20 13.75 0.74
C GLY A 35 0.88 12.28 0.96
N TRP A 36 1.45 11.44 0.11
CA TRP A 36 1.46 9.99 0.27
C TRP A 36 2.77 9.44 -0.27
N THR A 37 3.19 8.27 0.19
CA THR A 37 4.40 7.60 -0.30
C THR A 37 4.34 7.47 -1.83
N GLY A 38 5.35 7.99 -2.52
CA GLY A 38 5.47 7.89 -3.97
C GLY A 38 5.87 6.50 -4.44
N ASP A 39 5.83 6.29 -5.75
CA ASP A 39 6.15 5.00 -6.37
C ASP A 39 7.52 4.48 -5.97
N ARG A 40 7.63 3.14 -5.89
CA ARG A 40 8.85 2.45 -5.42
C ARG A 40 9.28 2.89 -4.01
N GLY A 41 8.33 3.41 -3.23
CA GLY A 41 8.50 3.76 -1.84
C GLY A 41 8.99 5.17 -1.57
N MET A 42 9.17 6.03 -2.60
CA MET A 42 9.76 7.36 -2.45
C MET A 42 9.10 8.42 -3.35
N PRO A 43 9.11 9.70 -2.94
CA PRO A 43 9.45 10.19 -1.60
C PRO A 43 8.40 9.77 -0.56
N HIS A 44 8.71 9.90 0.73
CA HIS A 44 7.76 9.66 1.82
C HIS A 44 6.60 10.67 1.79
N ALA A 45 5.56 10.41 2.59
CA ALA A 45 4.35 11.22 2.59
C ALA A 45 4.58 12.61 3.19
N GLU A 46 5.35 12.70 4.27
CA GLU A 46 5.55 13.90 5.08
C GLU A 46 6.29 14.99 4.29
N PRO A 47 7.43 14.72 3.62
CA PRO A 47 8.10 15.73 2.81
C PRO A 47 7.22 16.28 1.69
N ARG A 48 6.35 15.45 1.08
CA ARG A 48 5.40 15.91 0.06
C ARG A 48 4.32 16.82 0.64
N ALA A 49 3.78 16.46 1.80
CA ALA A 49 2.77 17.27 2.49
C ALA A 49 3.36 18.61 2.94
N LEU A 50 4.58 18.60 3.47
CA LEU A 50 5.34 19.78 3.87
C LEU A 50 5.65 20.69 2.67
N ALA A 51 6.13 20.12 1.56
CA ALA A 51 6.38 20.88 0.34
C ALA A 51 5.12 21.56 -0.20
N GLN A 52 3.95 20.91 -0.09
CA GLN A 52 2.68 21.53 -0.45
C GLN A 52 2.26 22.63 0.54
N ALA A 53 2.47 22.42 1.84
CA ALA A 53 2.08 23.38 2.88
C ALA A 53 2.95 24.64 2.88
N GLY A 54 4.24 24.54 2.55
CA GLY A 54 5.20 25.64 2.63
C GLY A 54 5.21 26.26 4.03
N GLU A 55 5.26 27.59 4.10
CA GLU A 55 5.24 28.33 5.38
C GLU A 55 4.01 28.06 6.24
N ALA A 56 2.88 27.64 5.64
CA ALA A 56 1.67 27.31 6.40
C ALA A 56 1.81 26.02 7.24
N ALA A 57 2.92 25.28 7.11
CA ALA A 57 3.24 24.18 8.01
C ALA A 57 3.62 24.66 9.42
N ARG A 58 4.15 25.88 9.56
CA ARG A 58 4.58 26.44 10.84
C ARG A 58 3.38 26.60 11.77
N GLY A 59 3.46 26.02 12.96
CA GLY A 59 2.37 26.03 13.94
C GLY A 59 1.22 25.06 13.62
N ALA A 60 1.27 24.33 12.50
CA ALA A 60 0.20 23.45 12.07
C ALA A 60 0.20 22.10 12.79
N THR A 61 -0.87 21.32 12.60
CA THR A 61 -0.95 19.91 13.02
C THR A 61 -0.70 18.98 11.82
N SER A 62 0.26 18.08 11.95
CA SER A 62 0.52 17.00 10.99
C SER A 62 -0.20 15.72 11.41
N TYR A 63 -1.04 15.16 10.54
CA TYR A 63 -1.63 13.83 10.71
C TYR A 63 -0.94 12.86 9.76
N VAL A 64 -0.16 11.93 10.30
CA VAL A 64 0.61 10.95 9.53
C VAL A 64 0.13 9.54 9.86
N SER A 65 -0.08 8.70 8.86
CA SER A 65 -0.76 7.41 9.04
C SER A 65 0.08 6.30 9.68
N LEU A 66 1.37 6.54 9.90
CA LEU A 66 2.35 5.65 10.54
C LEU A 66 3.40 6.55 11.22
N GLU A 67 4.13 6.03 12.20
CA GLU A 67 5.21 6.78 12.84
C GLU A 67 6.23 7.33 11.81
N PRO A 68 6.56 8.64 11.85
CA PRO A 68 7.59 9.21 10.99
C PRO A 68 8.96 8.56 11.18
N CYS A 69 9.66 8.30 10.07
CA CYS A 69 10.97 7.66 10.17
C CYS A 69 12.01 8.55 10.88
N ALA A 70 12.76 7.95 11.81
CA ALA A 70 13.80 8.60 12.62
C ALA A 70 15.24 8.31 12.12
N HIS A 71 15.39 7.37 11.18
CA HIS A 71 16.69 6.96 10.65
C HIS A 71 16.93 7.54 9.27
N ALA A 72 18.18 7.90 8.97
CA ALA A 72 18.59 8.29 7.64
C ALA A 72 18.65 7.04 6.75
N GLY A 73 17.89 7.06 5.66
CA GLY A 73 17.92 6.02 4.63
C GLY A 73 18.47 6.61 3.33
N ARG A 74 17.74 6.43 2.22
CA ARG A 74 18.03 7.12 0.95
C ARG A 74 17.72 8.62 0.98
N THR A 75 16.90 9.06 1.94
CA THR A 75 16.55 10.45 2.19
C THR A 75 16.75 10.79 3.67
N PRO A 76 16.84 12.10 4.01
CA PRO A 76 16.78 12.55 5.38
C PRO A 76 15.54 12.02 6.13
N PRO A 77 15.61 11.85 7.47
CA PRO A 77 14.48 11.41 8.28
C PRO A 77 13.30 12.37 8.19
N CYS A 78 12.07 11.84 8.18
CA CYS A 78 10.87 12.67 8.14
C CYS A 78 10.65 13.47 9.44
N VAL A 79 11.17 12.97 10.56
CA VAL A 79 11.18 13.68 11.84
C VAL A 79 11.90 15.03 11.72
N GLU A 80 13.07 15.07 11.11
CA GLU A 80 13.82 16.32 10.94
C GLU A 80 13.05 17.31 10.07
N ALA A 81 12.46 16.84 8.97
CA ALA A 81 11.67 17.69 8.10
C ALA A 81 10.45 18.30 8.81
N LEU A 82 9.80 17.56 9.73
CA LEU A 82 8.68 18.07 10.52
C LEU A 82 9.16 19.12 11.55
N ILE A 83 10.28 18.88 12.21
CA ILE A 83 10.89 19.81 13.19
C ILE A 83 11.32 21.09 12.49
N GLU A 84 12.07 20.99 11.39
CA GLU A 84 12.55 22.14 10.61
C GLU A 84 11.40 23.00 10.06
N ALA A 85 10.30 22.37 9.64
CA ALA A 85 9.10 23.06 9.19
C ALA A 85 8.34 23.76 10.33
N GLY A 86 8.68 23.47 11.59
CA GLY A 86 8.07 24.11 12.76
C GLY A 86 6.61 23.73 12.96
N VAL A 87 6.20 22.49 12.62
CA VAL A 87 4.85 22.01 12.97
C VAL A 87 4.72 22.00 14.50
N ALA A 88 3.55 22.38 15.03
CA ALA A 88 3.36 22.42 16.49
C ALA A 88 2.96 21.06 17.07
N ARG A 89 2.24 20.26 16.27
CA ARG A 89 1.63 19.01 16.73
C ARG A 89 1.72 17.92 15.66
N VAL A 90 2.01 16.70 16.08
CA VAL A 90 1.99 15.50 15.22
C VAL A 90 1.03 14.47 15.81
N VAL A 91 0.14 13.93 14.99
CA VAL A 91 -0.81 12.90 15.39
C VAL A 91 -0.51 11.63 14.60
N VAL A 92 -0.20 10.56 15.33
CA VAL A 92 0.23 9.26 14.82
C VAL A 92 -0.76 8.18 15.29
N PRO A 93 -1.27 7.29 14.42
CA PRO A 93 -2.24 6.30 14.86
C PRO A 93 -1.58 5.07 15.52
N ILE A 94 -0.39 4.68 15.05
CA ILE A 94 0.37 3.51 15.50
C ILE A 94 1.88 3.77 15.38
N GLU A 95 2.65 3.17 16.28
CA GLU A 95 4.12 3.08 16.20
C GLU A 95 4.55 2.17 15.04
N ASP A 96 5.71 2.44 14.46
CA ASP A 96 6.29 1.59 13.43
C ASP A 96 7.08 0.44 14.09
N PRO A 97 6.70 -0.84 13.87
CA PRO A 97 7.40 -1.98 14.49
C PRO A 97 8.80 -2.22 13.91
N ASP A 98 9.21 -1.52 12.86
CA ASP A 98 10.57 -1.60 12.35
C ASP A 98 11.55 -1.19 13.45
N ARG A 99 12.49 -2.08 13.78
CA ARG A 99 13.48 -1.85 14.84
C ARG A 99 14.25 -0.55 14.68
N ARG A 100 14.40 -0.04 13.45
CA ARG A 100 15.07 1.23 13.14
C ARG A 100 14.25 2.47 13.52
N VAL A 101 12.94 2.32 13.73
CA VAL A 101 11.99 3.38 14.09
C VAL A 101 11.45 3.11 15.49
N SER A 102 10.50 2.19 15.68
CA SER A 102 10.07 1.64 16.98
C SER A 102 10.02 2.64 18.13
N GLY A 103 9.26 3.72 17.96
CA GLY A 103 9.05 4.77 18.97
C GLY A 103 10.07 5.92 18.95
N ARG A 104 11.25 5.72 18.33
CA ARG A 104 12.30 6.75 18.28
C ARG A 104 11.88 8.01 17.53
N GLY A 105 10.97 7.89 16.55
CA GLY A 105 10.48 9.05 15.82
C GLY A 105 9.56 9.90 16.67
N ILE A 106 8.69 9.24 17.44
CA ILE A 106 7.82 9.90 18.41
C ILE A 106 8.64 10.56 19.52
N GLU A 107 9.62 9.86 20.08
CA GLU A 107 10.52 10.40 21.12
C GLU A 107 11.25 11.65 20.63
N ARG A 108 11.89 11.58 19.46
CA ARG A 108 12.65 12.71 18.91
C ARG A 108 11.78 13.94 18.61
N LEU A 109 10.54 13.73 18.16
CA LEU A 109 9.58 14.84 18.00
C LEU A 109 9.23 15.49 19.34
N ARG A 110 9.02 14.70 20.39
CA ARG A 110 8.75 15.21 21.75
C ARG A 110 9.94 15.94 22.35
N GLU A 111 11.16 15.41 22.18
CA GLU A 111 12.40 16.06 22.61
C GLU A 111 12.63 17.40 21.93
N ALA A 112 12.22 17.54 20.67
CA ALA A 112 12.21 18.81 19.94
C ALA A 112 11.10 19.78 20.36
N GLY A 113 10.27 19.43 21.37
CA GLY A 113 9.23 20.28 21.93
C GLY A 113 7.87 20.22 21.21
N LEU A 114 7.68 19.28 20.28
CA LEU A 114 6.40 19.13 19.58
C LEU A 114 5.40 18.34 20.44
N THR A 115 4.12 18.70 20.34
CA THR A 115 3.05 17.87 20.93
C THR A 115 2.83 16.64 20.06
N VAL A 116 2.91 15.43 20.63
CA VAL A 116 2.72 14.18 19.88
C VAL A 116 1.63 13.31 20.51
N ASP A 117 0.52 13.16 19.78
CA ASP A 117 -0.59 12.27 20.15
C ASP A 117 -0.49 10.95 19.40
N VAL A 118 -0.69 9.86 20.14
CA VAL A 118 -0.61 8.49 19.61
C VAL A 118 -1.94 7.76 19.82
N GLY A 119 -2.38 6.99 18.83
CA GLY A 119 -3.50 6.05 18.98
C GLY A 119 -4.80 6.42 18.26
N LEU A 120 -4.89 7.63 17.69
CA LEU A 120 -6.10 8.06 16.98
C LEU A 120 -6.37 7.17 15.75
N LEU A 121 -7.48 6.44 15.72
CA LEU A 121 -7.82 5.46 14.68
C LEU A 121 -6.79 4.32 14.51
N ALA A 122 -6.16 3.89 15.61
CA ALA A 122 -5.15 2.82 15.60
C ALA A 122 -5.62 1.52 14.89
N GLY A 123 -6.87 1.09 15.11
CA GLY A 123 -7.43 -0.11 14.46
C GLY A 123 -7.44 0.01 12.93
N ALA A 124 -7.99 1.12 12.41
CA ALA A 124 -8.02 1.39 10.97
C ALA A 124 -6.62 1.54 10.36
N ALA A 125 -5.64 2.05 11.13
CA ALA A 125 -4.25 2.11 10.70
C ALA A 125 -3.58 0.73 10.63
N ARG A 126 -3.83 -0.15 11.60
CA ARG A 126 -3.34 -1.54 11.55
C ARG A 126 -3.88 -2.28 10.33
N GLU A 127 -5.15 -2.09 9.99
CA GLU A 127 -5.74 -2.64 8.77
C GLU A 127 -5.10 -2.05 7.51
N ALA A 128 -4.95 -0.72 7.45
CA ALA A 128 -4.37 -0.04 6.28
C ALA A 128 -2.91 -0.45 6.03
N HIS A 129 -2.17 -0.81 7.08
CA HIS A 129 -0.76 -1.21 7.01
C HIS A 129 -0.53 -2.70 7.19
N ALA A 130 -1.58 -3.54 7.20
CA ALA A 130 -1.49 -4.95 7.59
C ALA A 130 -0.41 -5.73 6.82
N GLY A 131 -0.28 -5.49 5.50
CA GLY A 131 0.77 -6.13 4.68
C GLY A 131 2.19 -5.73 5.08
N PHE A 132 2.41 -4.45 5.38
CA PHE A 132 3.71 -3.96 5.86
C PHE A 132 4.02 -4.54 7.25
N LEU A 133 3.05 -4.47 8.18
CA LEU A 133 3.20 -4.92 9.56
C LEU A 133 3.53 -6.42 9.61
N LEU A 134 2.72 -7.28 8.97
CA LEU A 134 2.96 -8.73 8.94
C LEU A 134 4.34 -9.09 8.39
N ARG A 135 4.80 -8.39 7.36
CA ARG A 135 6.12 -8.65 6.80
C ARG A 135 7.23 -8.26 7.77
N VAL A 136 7.10 -7.13 8.46
CA VAL A 136 8.13 -6.66 9.42
C VAL A 136 8.13 -7.50 10.70
N THR A 137 6.96 -7.88 11.21
CA THR A 137 6.82 -8.57 12.50
C THR A 137 6.90 -10.09 12.39
N GLU A 138 6.36 -10.68 11.31
CA GLU A 138 6.25 -12.13 11.13
C GLU A 138 7.05 -12.66 9.92
N GLY A 139 7.67 -11.79 9.12
CA GLY A 139 8.43 -12.21 7.95
C GLY A 139 7.58 -12.77 6.81
N ARG A 140 6.26 -12.50 6.80
CA ARG A 140 5.32 -13.05 5.81
C ARG A 140 4.38 -11.98 5.23
N PRO A 141 3.89 -12.14 4.00
CA PRO A 141 2.96 -11.19 3.40
C PRO A 141 1.54 -11.32 3.97
N LEU A 142 0.74 -10.27 3.84
CA LEU A 142 -0.72 -10.38 3.90
C LEU A 142 -1.21 -11.16 2.67
N VAL A 143 -2.06 -12.15 2.89
CA VAL A 143 -2.63 -12.97 1.81
C VAL A 143 -4.14 -12.76 1.75
N THR A 144 -4.61 -12.32 0.59
CA THR A 144 -6.05 -12.25 0.27
C THR A 144 -6.40 -13.41 -0.67
N LEU A 145 -7.28 -14.31 -0.20
CA LEU A 145 -7.86 -15.34 -1.05
C LEU A 145 -9.09 -14.79 -1.79
N LYS A 146 -9.07 -14.87 -3.12
CA LYS A 146 -10.24 -14.54 -3.96
C LYS A 146 -10.77 -15.79 -4.64
N LEU A 147 -12.07 -16.04 -4.50
CA LEU A 147 -12.79 -17.12 -5.18
C LEU A 147 -13.95 -16.55 -6.02
N ALA A 148 -14.31 -17.23 -7.10
CA ALA A 148 -15.57 -17.04 -7.81
C ALA A 148 -16.26 -18.41 -7.84
N VAL A 149 -17.46 -18.49 -7.27
CA VAL A 149 -18.21 -19.73 -7.12
C VAL A 149 -19.67 -19.51 -7.48
N THR A 150 -20.35 -20.58 -7.88
CA THR A 150 -21.81 -20.63 -7.92
C THR A 150 -22.40 -20.56 -6.51
N LEU A 151 -23.72 -20.39 -6.41
CA LEU A 151 -24.41 -20.35 -5.11
C LEU A 151 -24.20 -21.64 -4.29
N ASP A 152 -24.09 -22.79 -4.96
CA ASP A 152 -23.80 -24.10 -4.35
C ASP A 152 -22.29 -24.39 -4.20
N GLY A 153 -21.43 -23.38 -4.38
CA GLY A 153 -20.00 -23.45 -4.05
C GLY A 153 -19.10 -24.10 -5.10
N ARG A 154 -19.50 -24.14 -6.38
CA ARG A 154 -18.72 -24.74 -7.48
C ARG A 154 -17.92 -23.70 -8.25
N ILE A 155 -16.71 -24.09 -8.67
CA ILE A 155 -15.80 -23.23 -9.47
C ILE A 155 -15.82 -23.56 -10.98
N ALA A 156 -16.45 -24.66 -11.37
CA ALA A 156 -16.64 -25.14 -12.74
C ALA A 156 -17.72 -26.24 -12.75
N THR A 157 -18.26 -26.56 -13.93
CA THR A 157 -19.07 -27.77 -14.14
C THR A 157 -18.21 -29.03 -14.03
N ALA A 158 -18.85 -30.22 -14.03
CA ALA A 158 -18.14 -31.50 -14.04
C ALA A 158 -17.24 -31.70 -15.27
N THR A 159 -17.55 -31.03 -16.38
CA THR A 159 -16.75 -31.04 -17.62
C THR A 159 -15.63 -30.00 -17.63
N GLY A 160 -15.53 -29.15 -16.59
CA GLY A 160 -14.50 -28.13 -16.46
C GLY A 160 -14.87 -26.75 -17.03
N GLU A 161 -16.10 -26.56 -17.49
CA GLU A 161 -16.57 -25.26 -17.97
C GLU A 161 -16.74 -24.28 -16.80
N SER A 162 -16.03 -23.15 -16.85
CA SER A 162 -15.96 -22.17 -15.74
C SER A 162 -16.27 -20.73 -16.17
N GLN A 163 -16.40 -20.48 -17.47
CA GLN A 163 -16.68 -19.17 -18.05
C GLN A 163 -18.17 -19.04 -18.39
N TRP A 164 -18.94 -18.10 -17.86
CA TRP A 164 -18.65 -17.08 -16.84
C TRP A 164 -19.57 -17.27 -15.63
N ILE A 165 -19.04 -17.81 -14.51
CA ILE A 165 -19.80 -17.95 -13.25
C ILE A 165 -20.18 -16.58 -12.66
N THR A 166 -19.27 -15.60 -12.66
CA THR A 166 -19.50 -14.25 -12.13
C THR A 166 -19.50 -13.19 -13.22
N GLY A 167 -20.36 -12.18 -13.08
CA GLY A 167 -20.48 -11.04 -14.01
C GLY A 167 -19.30 -10.06 -14.02
N GLU A 168 -19.42 -9.01 -14.83
CA GLU A 168 -18.35 -8.05 -15.08
C GLU A 168 -17.94 -7.24 -13.83
N GLU A 169 -18.91 -6.83 -13.01
CA GLU A 169 -18.64 -6.07 -11.78
C GLU A 169 -17.73 -6.83 -10.82
N ALA A 170 -18.00 -8.12 -10.60
CA ALA A 170 -17.14 -9.00 -9.79
C ALA A 170 -15.73 -9.16 -10.38
N ARG A 171 -15.59 -9.12 -11.72
CA ARG A 171 -14.28 -9.11 -12.38
C ARG A 171 -13.54 -7.79 -12.19
N ARG A 172 -14.24 -6.65 -12.15
CA ARG A 172 -13.63 -5.34 -11.80
C ARG A 172 -13.08 -5.34 -10.37
N VAL A 173 -13.79 -5.94 -9.41
CA VAL A 173 -13.27 -6.13 -8.04
C VAL A 173 -11.98 -6.96 -8.04
N SER A 174 -11.90 -8.01 -8.86
CA SER A 174 -10.67 -8.81 -9.00
C SER A 174 -9.49 -7.97 -9.52
N HIS A 175 -9.76 -7.00 -10.40
CA HIS A 175 -8.75 -6.05 -10.88
C HIS A 175 -8.33 -5.03 -9.80
N ALA A 176 -9.27 -4.55 -8.99
CA ALA A 176 -8.96 -3.66 -7.86
C ALA A 176 -8.12 -4.35 -6.78
N LEU A 177 -8.40 -5.64 -6.51
CA LEU A 177 -7.56 -6.45 -5.64
C LEU A 177 -6.14 -6.59 -6.20
N ARG A 178 -5.99 -6.95 -7.48
CA ARG A 178 -4.67 -7.01 -8.13
C ARG A 178 -3.91 -5.69 -8.09
N LEU A 179 -4.61 -4.55 -8.21
CA LEU A 179 -3.99 -3.23 -8.16
C LEU A 179 -3.47 -2.87 -6.76
N SER A 180 -4.11 -3.38 -5.71
CA SER A 180 -3.77 -3.08 -4.31
C SER A 180 -2.82 -4.09 -3.66
N HIS A 181 -2.36 -5.09 -4.40
CA HIS A 181 -1.43 -6.12 -3.91
C HIS A 181 -0.14 -6.10 -4.72
N ASP A 182 0.98 -6.39 -4.05
CA ASP A 182 2.30 -6.42 -4.69
C ASP A 182 2.42 -7.60 -5.69
N ALA A 183 1.65 -8.66 -5.46
CA ALA A 183 1.66 -9.86 -6.28
C ALA A 183 0.26 -10.49 -6.44
N VAL A 184 0.10 -11.23 -7.53
CA VAL A 184 -1.02 -12.14 -7.79
C VAL A 184 -0.48 -13.54 -7.99
N MET A 185 -1.09 -14.51 -7.32
CA MET A 185 -0.62 -15.89 -7.30
C MET A 185 -1.70 -16.85 -7.79
N VAL A 186 -1.31 -17.82 -8.63
CA VAL A 186 -2.15 -18.95 -9.03
C VAL A 186 -1.35 -20.24 -9.09
N GLY A 187 -2.04 -21.38 -9.10
CA GLY A 187 -1.41 -22.67 -9.38
C GLY A 187 -1.15 -22.88 -10.87
N ALA A 188 -0.16 -23.72 -11.22
CA ALA A 188 0.15 -24.09 -12.60
C ALA A 188 -1.03 -24.73 -13.34
N GLY A 189 -1.99 -25.32 -12.62
CA GLY A 189 -3.25 -25.82 -13.20
C GLY A 189 -4.08 -24.72 -13.85
N THR A 190 -4.23 -23.57 -13.18
CA THR A 190 -4.91 -22.38 -13.72
C THR A 190 -4.24 -21.89 -15.00
N ILE A 191 -2.91 -21.94 -15.08
CA ILE A 191 -2.19 -21.53 -16.30
C ILE A 191 -2.48 -22.48 -17.46
N ARG A 192 -2.51 -23.78 -17.20
CA ARG A 192 -2.79 -24.78 -18.24
C ARG A 192 -4.24 -24.75 -18.73
N ILE A 193 -5.19 -24.47 -17.85
CA ILE A 193 -6.63 -24.52 -18.16
C ILE A 193 -7.11 -23.18 -18.72
N ASP A 194 -6.77 -22.07 -18.06
CA ASP A 194 -7.37 -20.76 -18.36
C ASP A 194 -6.44 -19.82 -19.15
N ASP A 195 -5.14 -20.12 -19.22
CA ASP A 195 -4.08 -19.26 -19.79
C ASP A 195 -4.28 -17.76 -19.47
N PRO A 196 -4.35 -17.37 -18.17
CA PRO A 196 -4.67 -15.99 -17.80
C PRO A 196 -3.45 -15.07 -17.95
N LYS A 197 -3.69 -13.81 -18.34
CA LYS A 197 -2.65 -12.77 -18.31
C LYS A 197 -2.24 -12.35 -16.88
N LEU A 198 -3.16 -12.49 -15.92
CA LEU A 198 -3.07 -12.02 -14.53
C LEU A 198 -2.74 -10.52 -14.35
N THR A 199 -2.93 -9.71 -15.39
CA THR A 199 -2.76 -8.25 -15.33
C THR A 199 -3.99 -7.50 -14.79
N VAL A 200 -3.78 -6.25 -14.39
CA VAL A 200 -4.81 -5.23 -14.17
C VAL A 200 -5.17 -4.60 -15.52
N ARG A 201 -6.48 -4.52 -15.83
CA ARG A 201 -6.99 -4.02 -17.13
C ARG A 201 -8.27 -3.21 -16.90
N GLY A 202 -8.58 -2.30 -17.83
CA GLY A 202 -9.78 -1.47 -17.76
C GLY A 202 -9.75 -0.41 -16.64
N MET A 203 -8.55 -0.06 -16.16
CA MET A 203 -8.32 0.91 -15.07
C MET A 203 -7.27 1.97 -15.43
N GLY A 204 -7.09 2.23 -16.73
CA GLY A 204 -6.05 3.13 -17.24
C GLY A 204 -4.64 2.54 -17.15
N ALA A 205 -3.64 3.42 -17.30
CA ALA A 205 -2.22 3.11 -17.15
C ALA A 205 -1.89 2.89 -15.66
N VAL A 206 -1.67 1.63 -15.27
CA VAL A 206 -1.38 1.27 -13.87
C VAL A 206 -0.24 0.26 -13.79
N GLY A 207 0.50 0.35 -12.68
CA GLY A 207 1.51 -0.65 -12.32
C GLY A 207 0.90 -2.06 -12.25
N GLN A 208 1.67 -3.04 -12.69
CA GLN A 208 1.24 -4.43 -12.74
C GLN A 208 1.84 -5.22 -11.58
N PRO A 209 1.06 -6.09 -10.91
CA PRO A 209 1.58 -6.89 -9.81
C PRO A 209 2.57 -7.94 -10.33
N VAL A 210 3.45 -8.39 -9.43
CA VAL A 210 4.27 -9.59 -9.69
C VAL A 210 3.34 -10.78 -9.90
N ARG A 211 3.55 -11.55 -10.97
CA ARG A 211 2.74 -12.73 -11.30
C ARG A 211 3.47 -13.97 -10.83
N ILE A 212 2.95 -14.63 -9.80
CA ILE A 212 3.54 -15.81 -9.18
C ILE A 212 2.76 -17.04 -9.64
N VAL A 213 3.49 -18.05 -10.13
CA VAL A 213 2.92 -19.35 -10.48
C VAL A 213 3.52 -20.40 -9.57
N VAL A 214 2.67 -21.11 -8.85
CA VAL A 214 3.09 -22.23 -7.98
C VAL A 214 2.79 -23.54 -8.70
N GLY A 215 3.81 -24.37 -8.92
CA GLY A 215 3.67 -25.66 -9.57
C GLY A 215 4.77 -26.64 -9.16
N GLY A 216 4.45 -27.93 -9.19
CA GLY A 216 5.45 -29.01 -9.08
C GLY A 216 6.19 -29.25 -10.40
N SER A 217 6.74 -30.45 -10.60
CA SER A 217 7.56 -30.82 -11.77
C SER A 217 6.88 -30.74 -13.14
N LYS A 218 5.56 -30.53 -13.20
CA LYS A 218 4.83 -30.41 -14.46
C LYS A 218 5.13 -29.07 -15.12
N THR A 219 5.74 -29.13 -16.30
CA THR A 219 6.09 -27.97 -17.12
C THR A 219 4.86 -27.10 -17.43
N LEU A 220 5.08 -25.79 -17.47
CA LEU A 220 4.11 -24.87 -18.05
C LEU A 220 4.13 -25.00 -19.59
N PRO A 221 3.02 -24.68 -20.28
CA PRO A 221 3.04 -24.58 -21.74
C PRO A 221 4.15 -23.62 -22.19
N SER A 222 4.91 -24.01 -23.22
CA SER A 222 6.02 -23.21 -23.78
C SER A 222 5.55 -21.88 -24.35
N GLN A 223 4.26 -21.77 -24.67
CA GLN A 223 3.59 -20.56 -25.10
C GLN A 223 2.37 -20.35 -24.20
N CYS A 224 2.53 -19.56 -23.15
CA CYS A 224 1.41 -19.07 -22.34
C CYS A 224 1.43 -17.54 -22.25
N ARG A 225 0.28 -16.93 -22.06
CA ARG A 225 0.12 -15.46 -22.00
C ARG A 225 0.88 -14.83 -20.84
N LEU A 226 1.28 -15.59 -19.83
CA LEU A 226 2.17 -15.11 -18.79
C LEU A 226 3.59 -14.80 -19.27
N MET A 227 4.08 -15.55 -20.26
CA MET A 227 5.43 -15.38 -20.82
C MET A 227 5.53 -14.20 -21.80
N GLN A 228 4.39 -13.67 -22.24
CA GLN A 228 4.36 -12.44 -23.02
C GLN A 228 4.82 -11.27 -22.15
N ARG A 229 5.60 -10.35 -22.75
CA ARG A 229 5.91 -9.08 -22.08
C ARG A 229 4.60 -8.39 -21.75
N ILE A 230 4.54 -7.87 -20.53
CA ILE A 230 3.55 -6.87 -20.20
C ILE A 230 3.97 -5.64 -21.01
N GLU A 231 3.12 -5.19 -21.93
CA GLU A 231 3.22 -3.83 -22.44
C GLU A 231 3.03 -2.91 -21.23
N GLU A 232 4.14 -2.43 -20.68
CA GLU A 232 4.10 -1.43 -19.62
C GLU A 232 3.34 -0.25 -20.20
N ALA A 233 2.25 0.15 -19.54
CA ALA A 233 1.76 1.50 -19.76
C ALA A 233 2.90 2.40 -19.27
N GLY A 234 3.61 3.00 -20.24
CA GLY A 234 4.74 3.88 -19.96
C GLY A 234 4.37 5.03 -19.02
N PRO A 235 5.37 5.74 -18.47
CA PRO A 235 5.12 6.96 -17.71
C PRO A 235 4.33 7.99 -18.51
#